data_AF-A0A1G7HE10-F1
#
_entry.id   AF-A0A1G7HE10-F1
#
_cell.length_a   1.000
_cell.length_b   1.000
_cell.length_c   1.000
_cell.angle_alpha   90.00
_cell.angle_beta   90.00
_cell.angle_gamma   90.00
#
_symmetry.space_group_name_H-M   'P 1'
#
loop_
_entity.id
_entity.type
_entity.pdbx_description
1 polymer ?
#
loop_
_entity_poly.entity_id
_entity_poly.type
_entity_poly.pdbx_seq_one_letter_code
_entity_poly.pdbx_strand_id
1 'polypeptide(L)'
;MGEFRIYLDDELQCKTTSPVLAQAAWHRASRNGRVAEAGGFVKAYEGEVTVAEMHPEARVGHPWPDGRDHQADLRDVWDSLLRVLKQQGLDDQTLTGALNRYGLTTSSVEAAVQDELGGRTVPSAAEVVVLLEALYQDRQNAVPDA
;
A
#
# COMPACT_ATOMS: atom_id res chain seq x y z
N MET A 1 -5.83 -20.84 2.70
CA MET A 1 -6.28 -19.66 1.95
C MET A 1 -6.68 -20.10 0.57
N GLY A 2 -7.87 -19.70 0.12
CA GLY A 2 -8.32 -19.97 -1.24
C GLY A 2 -7.50 -19.18 -2.27
N GLU A 3 -7.59 -19.61 -3.52
CA GLU A 3 -7.06 -18.85 -4.65
C GLU A 3 -8.04 -17.73 -5.01
N PHE A 4 -7.56 -16.49 -5.08
CA PHE A 4 -8.33 -15.34 -5.54
C PHE A 4 -8.27 -15.23 -7.05
N ARG A 5 -9.42 -14.90 -7.65
CA ARG A 5 -9.53 -14.58 -9.08
C ARG A 5 -10.34 -13.30 -9.27
N ILE A 6 -9.76 -12.31 -9.94
CA ILE A 6 -10.43 -11.03 -10.26
C ILE A 6 -10.63 -10.95 -11.77
N TYR A 7 -11.87 -10.74 -12.19
CA TYR A 7 -12.27 -10.58 -13.58
C TYR A 7 -12.83 -9.18 -13.82
N LEU A 8 -12.54 -8.64 -15.00
CA LEU A 8 -13.11 -7.40 -15.51
C LEU A 8 -13.71 -7.72 -16.89
N ASP A 9 -15.03 -7.64 -17.00
CA ASP A 9 -15.79 -8.02 -18.21
C ASP A 9 -15.38 -9.41 -18.74
N ASP A 10 -15.39 -10.39 -17.82
CA ASP A 10 -14.97 -11.78 -18.03
C ASP A 10 -13.49 -12.01 -18.42
N GLU A 11 -12.69 -10.95 -18.57
CA GLU A 11 -11.24 -11.05 -18.72
C GLU A 11 -10.55 -11.21 -17.36
N LEU A 12 -9.75 -12.27 -17.20
CA LEU A 12 -8.97 -12.53 -15.99
C LEU A 12 -7.86 -11.48 -15.83
N GLN A 13 -7.99 -10.63 -14.81
CA GLN A 13 -7.01 -9.58 -14.49
C GLN A 13 -5.96 -10.05 -13.48
N CYS A 14 -6.35 -10.92 -12.56
CA CYS A 14 -5.47 -11.42 -11.52
C CYS A 14 -5.91 -12.81 -11.03
N LYS A 15 -4.92 -13.69 -10.84
CA LYS A 15 -5.05 -15.01 -10.23
C LYS A 15 -3.93 -15.16 -9.21
N THR A 16 -4.25 -15.28 -7.93
CA THR A 16 -3.23 -15.24 -6.87
C THR A 16 -3.72 -15.86 -5.57
N THR A 17 -2.79 -16.32 -4.73
CA THR A 17 -3.06 -16.66 -3.32
C THR A 17 -2.75 -15.49 -2.37
N SER A 18 -2.26 -14.35 -2.89
CA SER A 18 -1.92 -13.17 -2.08
C SER A 18 -3.15 -12.26 -1.93
N PRO A 19 -3.68 -12.04 -0.70
CA PRO A 19 -4.84 -11.18 -0.47
C PRO A 19 -4.58 -9.74 -0.92
N VAL A 20 -3.40 -9.19 -0.61
CA VAL A 20 -3.06 -7.81 -0.97
C VAL A 20 -2.91 -7.61 -2.48
N LEU A 21 -2.46 -8.63 -3.23
CA LEU A 21 -2.43 -8.57 -4.69
C LEU A 21 -3.84 -8.69 -5.29
N ALA A 22 -4.70 -9.51 -4.70
CA ALA A 22 -6.11 -9.59 -5.08
C ALA A 22 -6.83 -8.25 -4.83
N GLN A 23 -6.61 -7.63 -3.66
CA GLN A 23 -7.10 -6.29 -3.32
C GLN A 23 -6.63 -5.25 -4.32
N ALA A 24 -5.34 -5.22 -4.66
CA ALA A 24 -4.80 -4.29 -5.64
C ALA A 24 -5.43 -4.46 -7.04
N ALA A 25 -5.66 -5.70 -7.47
CA ALA A 25 -6.32 -6.00 -8.73
C ALA A 25 -7.80 -5.57 -8.72
N TRP A 26 -8.53 -5.85 -7.64
CA TRP A 26 -9.90 -5.38 -7.44
C TRP A 26 -10.00 -3.86 -7.48
N HIS A 27 -9.19 -3.16 -6.68
CA HIS A 27 -9.17 -1.69 -6.65
C HIS A 27 -8.93 -1.09 -8.03
N ARG A 28 -8.09 -1.72 -8.87
CA ARG A 28 -7.81 -1.28 -10.23
C ARG A 28 -8.96 -1.57 -11.18
N ALA A 29 -9.52 -2.78 -11.12
CA ALA A 29 -10.64 -3.20 -11.97
C ALA A 29 -11.90 -2.37 -11.68
N SER A 30 -12.20 -2.15 -10.40
CA SER A 30 -13.40 -1.42 -9.93
C SER A 30 -13.46 0.03 -10.41
N ARG A 31 -12.33 0.61 -10.81
CA ARG A 31 -12.23 1.99 -11.29
C ARG A 31 -11.96 2.13 -12.79
N ASN A 32 -12.07 1.03 -13.54
CA ASN A 32 -11.80 1.04 -14.98
C ASN A 32 -12.88 1.83 -15.73
N GLY A 33 -12.52 3.02 -16.22
CA GLY A 33 -13.47 3.93 -16.88
C GLY A 33 -14.05 3.37 -18.19
N ARG A 34 -13.26 2.67 -18.99
CA ARG A 34 -13.73 2.11 -20.27
C ARG A 34 -14.83 1.08 -20.05
N VAL A 35 -14.63 0.18 -19.08
CA VAL A 35 -15.63 -0.86 -18.78
C VAL A 35 -16.85 -0.27 -18.06
N ALA A 36 -16.65 0.76 -17.23
CA ALA A 36 -17.74 1.51 -16.62
C ALA A 36 -18.66 2.15 -17.68
N GLU A 37 -18.08 2.83 -18.68
CA GLU A 37 -18.81 3.45 -19.79
C GLU A 37 -19.54 2.42 -20.67
N ALA A 38 -18.96 1.23 -20.84
CA ALA A 38 -19.56 0.14 -21.60
C ALA A 38 -20.65 -0.63 -20.83
N GLY A 39 -20.86 -0.35 -19.54
CA GLY A 39 -21.82 -1.05 -18.69
C GLY A 39 -21.39 -2.46 -18.27
N GLY A 40 -20.09 -2.75 -18.29
CA GLY A 40 -19.53 -4.06 -17.90
C GLY A 40 -19.48 -4.27 -16.39
N PHE A 41 -18.80 -5.34 -15.98
CA PHE A 41 -18.76 -5.80 -14.58
C PHE A 41 -17.37 -6.15 -14.10
N VAL A 42 -17.17 -6.08 -12.78
CA VAL A 42 -16.03 -6.64 -12.06
C VAL A 42 -16.52 -7.77 -11.18
N LYS A 43 -15.85 -8.92 -11.21
CA LYS A 43 -16.16 -10.10 -10.39
C LYS A 43 -14.95 -10.54 -9.59
N ALA A 44 -15.14 -10.82 -8.31
CA ALA A 44 -14.13 -11.39 -7.43
C ALA A 44 -14.56 -12.77 -6.96
N TYR A 45 -13.64 -13.73 -7.00
CA TYR A 45 -13.81 -15.08 -6.49
C TYR A 45 -12.73 -15.42 -5.48
N GLU A 46 -13.07 -16.23 -4.48
CA GLU A 46 -12.15 -16.93 -3.59
C GLU A 46 -12.47 -18.43 -3.65
N GLY A 47 -11.55 -19.23 -4.20
CA GLY A 47 -11.88 -20.61 -4.57
C GLY A 47 -13.07 -20.61 -5.54
N GLU A 48 -14.07 -21.44 -5.30
CA GLU A 48 -15.28 -21.54 -6.13
C GLU A 48 -16.39 -20.54 -5.75
N VAL A 49 -16.17 -19.70 -4.74
CA VAL A 49 -17.18 -18.78 -4.22
C VAL A 49 -17.04 -17.41 -4.88
N THR A 50 -18.15 -16.88 -5.41
CA THR A 50 -18.22 -15.46 -5.80
C THR A 50 -18.25 -14.61 -4.53
N VAL A 51 -17.20 -13.83 -4.32
CA VAL A 51 -17.06 -12.90 -3.19
C VAL A 51 -17.86 -11.62 -3.46
N ALA A 52 -17.78 -11.10 -4.69
CA ALA A 52 -18.57 -9.95 -5.12
C ALA A 52 -18.66 -9.82 -6.63
N GLU A 53 -19.69 -9.09 -7.07
CA GLU A 53 -19.89 -8.62 -8.44
C GLU A 53 -20.42 -7.18 -8.38
N MET A 54 -19.88 -6.29 -9.23
CA MET A 54 -20.34 -4.89 -9.29
C MET A 54 -20.06 -4.23 -10.64
N HIS A 55 -20.74 -3.12 -10.93
CA HIS A 55 -20.40 -2.24 -12.04
C HIS A 55 -19.25 -1.31 -11.64
N PRO A 56 -18.14 -1.26 -12.39
CA PRO A 56 -17.05 -0.34 -12.08
C PRO A 56 -17.48 1.13 -12.21
N GLU A 57 -16.85 2.01 -11.45
CA GLU A 57 -17.09 3.45 -11.48
C GLU A 57 -15.81 4.21 -11.82
N ALA A 58 -15.85 5.06 -12.85
CA ALA A 58 -14.66 5.80 -13.27
C ALA A 58 -14.11 6.66 -12.12
N ARG A 59 -12.80 6.57 -11.87
CA ARG A 59 -12.05 7.35 -10.86
C ARG A 59 -12.41 7.05 -9.41
N VAL A 60 -13.35 6.15 -9.13
CA VAL A 60 -13.74 5.75 -7.78
C VAL A 60 -13.18 4.36 -7.50
N GLY A 61 -12.24 4.27 -6.55
CA GLY A 61 -11.80 2.98 -6.03
C GLY A 61 -12.85 2.43 -5.07
N HIS A 62 -13.27 1.18 -5.27
CA HIS A 62 -14.18 0.51 -4.34
C HIS A 62 -13.38 -0.26 -3.30
N PRO A 63 -13.85 -0.34 -2.04
CA PRO A 63 -13.16 -1.13 -1.01
C PRO A 63 -13.14 -2.61 -1.40
N TRP A 64 -12.21 -3.35 -0.79
CA TRP A 64 -12.20 -4.80 -0.90
C TRP A 64 -13.53 -5.38 -0.39
N PRO A 65 -14.19 -6.27 -1.15
CA PRO A 65 -15.54 -6.74 -0.84
C PRO A 65 -15.59 -7.75 0.31
N ASP A 66 -14.49 -8.45 0.62
CA ASP A 66 -14.48 -9.37 1.76
C ASP A 66 -14.10 -8.63 3.05
N GLY A 67 -15.09 -8.37 3.91
CA GLY A 67 -14.87 -7.74 5.21
C GLY A 67 -14.17 -8.63 6.24
N ARG A 68 -13.94 -9.92 5.95
CA ARG A 68 -13.20 -10.85 6.83
C ARG A 68 -11.70 -10.75 6.63
N ASP A 69 -11.28 -10.34 5.43
CA ASP A 69 -9.87 -10.16 5.11
C ASP A 69 -9.34 -8.83 5.65
N HIS A 70 -8.09 -8.86 6.11
CA HIS A 70 -7.35 -7.65 6.42
C HIS A 70 -7.19 -6.81 5.16
N GLN A 71 -7.72 -5.58 5.16
CA GLN A 71 -7.48 -4.62 4.09
C GLN A 71 -6.12 -3.96 4.30
N ALA A 72 -5.29 -3.97 3.26
CA ALA A 72 -3.97 -3.35 3.34
C ALA A 72 -4.09 -1.88 3.76
N ASP A 73 -3.38 -1.52 4.84
CA ASP A 73 -3.41 -0.19 5.43
C ASP A 73 -2.01 0.45 5.49
N LEU A 74 -1.90 1.62 6.10
CA LEU A 74 -0.62 2.35 6.19
C LEU A 74 0.44 1.62 7.03
N ARG A 75 0.08 0.69 7.93
CA ARG A 75 1.05 -0.16 8.64
C ARG A 75 1.71 -1.14 7.69
N ASP A 76 0.96 -1.71 6.75
CA ASP A 76 1.50 -2.61 5.73
C ASP A 76 2.41 -1.86 4.75
N VAL A 77 2.02 -0.64 4.39
CA VAL A 77 2.85 0.27 3.57
C VAL A 77 4.15 0.58 4.30
N TRP A 78 4.07 0.95 5.58
CA TRP A 78 5.23 1.28 6.41
C TRP A 78 6.20 0.10 6.54
N ASP A 79 5.69 -1.10 6.85
CA ASP A 79 6.53 -2.31 6.92
C ASP A 79 7.22 -2.62 5.59
N SER A 80 6.46 -2.55 4.51
CA SER A 80 6.99 -2.81 3.17
C SER A 80 8.05 -1.79 2.79
N LEU A 81 7.80 -0.51 3.10
CA LEU A 81 8.73 0.58 2.87
C LEU A 81 10.03 0.40 3.66
N LEU A 82 9.94 0.19 4.99
CA LEU A 82 11.12 0.00 5.83
C LEU A 82 11.95 -1.21 5.40
N ARG A 83 11.32 -2.32 4.99
CA ARG A 83 12.02 -3.48 4.43
C ARG A 83 12.80 -3.11 3.17
N VAL A 84 12.19 -2.35 2.26
CA VAL A 84 12.86 -1.88 1.03
C VAL A 84 14.03 -0.95 1.36
N LEU A 85 13.83 0.03 2.25
CA LEU A 85 14.87 0.98 2.66
C LEU A 85 16.07 0.27 3.33
N LYS A 86 15.79 -0.70 4.20
CA LYS A 86 16.81 -1.52 4.86
C LYS A 86 17.63 -2.34 3.86
N GLN A 87 17.01 -2.88 2.81
CA GLN A 87 17.73 -3.56 1.72
C GLN A 87 18.64 -2.61 0.93
N GLN A 88 18.37 -1.31 0.95
CA GLN A 88 19.24 -0.28 0.37
C GLN A 88 20.32 0.22 1.35
N GLY A 89 20.48 -0.42 2.51
CA GLY A 89 21.47 -0.03 3.52
C GLY A 89 21.07 1.17 4.37
N LEU A 90 19.81 1.61 4.31
CA LEU A 90 19.29 2.68 5.16
C LEU A 90 18.76 2.07 6.46
N ASP A 91 19.57 2.12 7.50
CA ASP A 91 19.20 1.67 8.84
C ASP A 91 18.41 2.74 9.62
N ASP A 92 17.81 2.36 10.75
CA ASP A 92 16.97 3.25 11.55
C ASP A 92 17.71 4.53 12.00
N GLN A 93 19.02 4.45 12.25
CA GLN A 93 19.83 5.61 12.59
C GLN A 93 19.91 6.59 11.42
N THR A 94 20.11 6.09 10.19
CA THR A 94 20.14 6.90 8.97
C THR A 94 18.79 7.54 8.71
N LEU A 95 17.70 6.78 8.83
CA LEU A 95 16.33 7.29 8.64
C LEU A 95 15.99 8.39 9.64
N THR A 96 16.29 8.13 10.92
CA THR A 96 16.14 9.09 12.03
C THR A 96 16.96 10.36 11.77
N GLY A 97 18.21 10.21 11.33
CA GLY A 97 19.08 11.33 10.99
C GLY A 97 18.50 12.21 9.88
N ALA A 98 17.98 11.59 8.81
CA ALA A 98 17.37 12.31 7.69
C ALA A 98 16.13 13.10 8.13
N LEU A 99 15.22 12.47 8.90
CA LEU A 99 14.02 13.14 9.42
C LEU A 99 14.37 14.32 10.34
N ASN A 100 15.32 14.12 11.26
CA ASN A 100 15.77 15.17 12.16
C ASN A 100 16.38 16.36 11.40
N ARG A 101 17.17 16.11 10.35
CA ARG A 101 17.70 17.17 9.47
C ARG A 101 16.60 17.88 8.67
N TYR A 102 15.57 17.15 8.28
CA TYR A 102 14.40 17.68 7.60
C TYR A 102 13.43 18.45 8.53
N GLY A 103 13.67 18.40 9.84
CA GLY A 103 12.91 19.15 10.85
C GLY A 103 11.83 18.36 11.57
N LEU A 104 11.67 17.06 11.28
CA LEU A 104 10.78 16.17 12.03
C LEU A 104 11.58 15.45 13.12
N THR A 105 11.42 15.90 14.37
CA THR A 105 12.15 15.31 15.50
C THR A 105 11.67 13.90 15.79
N THR A 106 12.60 12.94 15.77
CA THR A 106 12.34 11.55 16.18
C THR A 106 13.59 10.91 16.78
N SER A 107 13.38 9.95 17.68
CA SER A 107 14.43 9.10 18.25
C SER A 107 14.60 7.78 17.49
N SER A 108 13.58 7.35 16.75
CA SER A 108 13.58 6.13 15.94
C SER A 108 12.40 6.14 14.97
N VAL A 109 12.63 5.73 13.72
CA VAL A 109 11.58 5.59 12.71
C VAL A 109 10.86 4.26 12.88
N GLU A 110 11.61 3.20 13.16
CA GLU A 110 11.05 1.87 13.45
C GLU A 110 10.18 1.87 14.72
N ALA A 111 10.62 2.57 15.78
CA ALA A 111 9.88 2.62 17.05
C ALA A 111 8.76 3.67 17.09
N ALA A 112 8.73 4.65 16.18
CA ALA A 112 7.68 5.68 16.15
C ALA A 112 6.26 5.10 15.98
N VAL A 113 6.16 3.92 15.36
CA VAL A 113 4.90 3.19 15.19
C VAL A 113 4.63 2.17 16.30
N GLN A 114 5.46 2.10 17.33
CA GLN A 114 5.23 1.30 18.54
C GLN A 114 4.65 2.21 19.62
N ASP A 115 3.55 1.78 20.25
CA ASP A 115 3.02 2.49 21.41
C ASP A 115 3.64 1.97 22.73
N GLU A 116 3.49 2.75 23.80
CA GLU A 116 4.05 2.45 25.12
C GLU A 116 3.45 1.19 25.78
N LEU A 117 2.30 0.71 25.27
CA LEU A 117 1.61 -0.49 25.72
C LEU A 117 1.99 -1.73 24.88
N GLY A 118 2.95 -1.59 23.95
CA GLY A 118 3.38 -2.65 23.04
C GLY A 118 2.43 -2.90 21.87
N GLY A 119 1.41 -2.04 21.71
CA GLY A 119 0.60 -1.96 20.51
C GLY A 119 1.32 -1.21 19.40
N ARG A 120 0.69 -1.17 18.22
CA ARG A 120 1.30 -0.63 17.01
C ARG A 120 0.42 0.46 16.41
N THR A 121 0.92 1.69 16.46
CA THR A 121 0.29 2.88 15.90
C THR A 121 0.29 2.80 14.37
N VAL A 122 -0.82 3.17 13.75
CA VAL A 122 -0.89 3.32 12.29
C VAL A 122 -0.18 4.63 11.93
N PRO A 123 0.89 4.61 11.12
CA PRO A 123 1.52 5.84 10.69
C PRO A 123 0.55 6.63 9.81
N SER A 124 0.64 7.95 9.87
CA SER A 124 -0.11 8.83 8.98
C SER A 124 0.49 8.86 7.58
N ALA A 125 -0.33 9.19 6.58
CA ALA A 125 0.17 9.40 5.22
C ALA A 125 1.21 10.54 5.16
N ALA A 126 1.07 11.55 6.03
CA ALA A 126 2.01 12.66 6.14
C ALA A 126 3.40 12.19 6.59
N GLU A 127 3.49 11.31 7.59
CA GLU A 127 4.77 10.75 8.04
C GLU A 127 5.47 9.94 6.96
N VAL A 128 4.71 9.15 6.19
CA VAL A 128 5.26 8.41 5.04
C VAL A 128 5.86 9.37 4.01
N VAL A 129 5.12 10.41 3.63
CA VAL A 129 5.60 11.41 2.65
C VAL A 129 6.84 12.13 3.18
N VAL A 130 6.82 12.60 4.43
CA VAL A 130 7.94 13.33 5.03
C VAL A 130 9.19 12.47 5.11
N LEU A 131 9.08 11.17 5.43
CA LEU A 131 10.21 10.24 5.40
C LEU A 131 10.84 10.15 4.01
N LEU A 132 10.01 10.01 2.97
CA LEU A 132 10.49 9.90 1.59
C LEU A 132 11.17 11.19 1.11
N GLU A 133 10.57 12.35 1.39
CA GLU A 133 11.13 13.66 1.06
C GLU A 133 12.46 13.92 1.81
N ALA A 134 12.52 13.59 3.10
CA ALA A 134 13.73 13.72 3.90
C ALA A 134 14.88 12.90 3.31
N LEU A 135 14.62 11.64 2.91
CA LEU A 135 15.63 10.78 2.28
C LEU A 135 16.04 11.29 0.90
N TYR A 136 15.11 11.84 0.12
CA TYR A 136 15.40 12.42 -1.17
C TYR A 136 16.32 13.64 -1.04
N GLN A 137 15.99 14.58 -0.16
CA GLN A 137 16.80 15.77 0.09
C GLN A 137 18.18 15.41 0.67
N ASP A 138 18.25 14.44 1.58
CA ASP A 138 19.53 13.99 2.15
C ASP A 138 20.47 13.41 1.09
N ARG A 139 19.91 12.67 0.13
CA ARG A 139 20.68 12.16 -1.03
C ARG A 139 21.15 13.27 -1.97
N GLN A 140 20.33 14.30 -2.20
CA GLN A 140 20.74 15.43 -3.02
C GLN A 140 21.88 16.21 -2.37
N ASN A 141 21.81 16.43 -1.06
CA ASN A 141 22.86 17.16 -0.32
C ASN A 141 24.15 16.34 -0.15
N ALA A 142 24.10 15.01 -0.28
CA ALA A 142 25.25 14.12 -0.23
C ALA A 142 26.04 14.05 -1.53
N VAL A 143 25.52 14.58 -2.65
CA VAL A 143 26.25 14.74 -3.92
C VAL A 143 26.69 16.21 -4.02
N PRO A 144 27.95 16.54 -3.70
CA PRO A 144 28.46 17.86 -4.05
C PRO A 144 28.56 17.93 -5.58
N ASP A 145 28.24 19.09 -6.17
CA ASP A 145 28.40 19.38 -7.59
C ASP A 145 29.72 18.77 -8.13
N ALA A 146 29.58 17.84 -9.07
CA ALA A 146 30.70 17.21 -9.79
C ALA A 146 31.19 18.11 -10.92
#